data_AF-A0A969BLJ3-F1
#
_entry.id   AF-A0A969BLJ3-F1
#
_cell.length_a   1.000
_cell.length_b   1.000
_cell.length_c   1.000
_cell.angle_alpha   90.00
_cell.angle_beta   90.00
_cell.angle_gamma   90.00
#
_symmetry.space_group_name_H-M   'P 1'
#
loop_
_entity.id
_entity.type
_entity.pdbx_description
1 polymer ?
#
loop_
_entity_poly.entity_id
_entity_poly.type
_entity_poly.pdbx_seq_one_letter_code
_entity_poly.pdbx_strand_id
1 'polypeptide(L)'
;MSEQARRFPHIELQFAAQGAAASPRSFPRERNPITQAKLGDRGGHGSALKSSVSGIVSGWHEQLEERRQEQKPELPEAVPLILQIDPTAFDVEELRKFGIEVIAELEDGYIIGASADLQLTDLQRKIEQFINAERGGGKVPEIWDILDGTRRPEYILAPELQEQWELIQEVQTYTVDIGISCVGTKSQLKDYPKREGYKSDENYIEGIRRWISDRELTYQEWDDLKLQRENEFERFVADYQGEILEIIDGDTPAFSELPDSFSCRVSISGKGLKDLVLNFPYVFEVSLPDDVREDPPIEAQLAIGNQNFLADPIQPHPKFALSIAVYKSNTHCFELRSQQMTPDRGCPMK
;
A
#
# COMPACT_ATOMS: atom_id res chain seq x y z
N MET A 1 49.92 -18.13 -6.85
CA MET A 1 48.54 -18.61 -6.65
C MET A 1 47.64 -17.41 -6.86
N SER A 2 46.80 -17.44 -7.88
CA SER A 2 45.95 -16.30 -8.29
C SER A 2 44.53 -16.84 -8.38
N GLU A 3 43.67 -16.42 -7.45
CA GLU A 3 42.23 -16.62 -7.51
C GLU A 3 41.70 -15.88 -8.73
N GLN A 4 41.37 -16.64 -9.77
CA GLN A 4 40.55 -16.13 -10.87
C GLN A 4 39.14 -15.89 -10.33
N ALA A 5 38.80 -14.61 -10.14
CA ALA A 5 37.45 -14.15 -9.92
C ALA A 5 36.53 -14.74 -11.01
N ARG A 6 35.63 -15.65 -10.61
CA ARG A 6 34.57 -16.17 -11.46
C ARG A 6 33.63 -15.02 -11.81
N ARG A 7 33.86 -14.39 -12.96
CA ARG A 7 32.93 -13.44 -13.58
C ARG A 7 31.66 -14.21 -13.95
N PHE A 8 30.54 -13.85 -13.33
CA PHE A 8 29.23 -14.33 -13.78
C PHE A 8 29.01 -13.86 -15.23
N PRO A 9 28.61 -14.75 -16.16
CA PRO A 9 28.28 -14.34 -17.51
C PRO A 9 27.01 -13.49 -17.43
N HIS A 10 27.13 -12.19 -17.71
CA HIS A 10 25.98 -11.31 -17.81
C HIS A 10 25.13 -11.77 -19.00
N ILE A 11 23.83 -11.94 -18.78
CA ILE A 11 22.88 -12.15 -19.86
C ILE A 11 22.90 -10.88 -20.72
N GLU A 12 23.37 -10.98 -21.96
CA GLU A 12 23.25 -9.90 -22.94
C GLU A 12 21.79 -9.80 -23.37
N LEU A 13 21.04 -8.90 -22.73
CA LEU A 13 19.68 -8.57 -23.16
C LEU A 13 19.76 -7.86 -24.50
N GLN A 14 19.33 -8.55 -25.56
CA GLN A 14 19.18 -7.94 -26.88
C GLN A 14 17.99 -6.99 -26.86
N PHE A 15 18.27 -5.71 -27.05
CA PHE A 15 17.24 -4.68 -27.19
C PHE A 15 16.51 -4.91 -28.52
N ALA A 16 15.33 -5.54 -28.47
CA ALA A 16 14.62 -5.99 -29.68
C ALA A 16 13.97 -4.82 -30.46
N ALA A 17 13.64 -3.71 -29.80
CA ALA A 17 13.12 -2.50 -30.44
C ALA A 17 13.23 -1.28 -29.53
N GLN A 18 13.49 -0.12 -30.14
CA GLN A 18 13.36 1.18 -29.49
C GLN A 18 12.49 2.05 -30.40
N GLY A 19 11.40 2.58 -29.84
CA GLY A 19 10.43 3.43 -30.55
C GLY A 19 9.35 3.91 -29.59
N ALA A 20 8.69 5.02 -29.92
CA ALA A 20 7.52 5.46 -29.17
C ALA A 20 6.47 4.34 -29.19
N ALA A 21 5.93 3.97 -28.02
CA ALA A 21 4.80 3.07 -27.95
C ALA A 21 3.73 3.58 -28.92
N ALA A 22 3.35 2.76 -29.89
CA ALA A 22 2.24 3.10 -30.78
C ALA A 22 1.05 3.36 -29.86
N SER A 23 0.63 4.63 -29.77
CA SER A 23 -0.56 4.97 -28.99
C SER A 23 -1.68 4.11 -29.55
N PRO A 24 -2.30 3.22 -28.75
CA PRO A 24 -3.49 2.54 -29.20
C PRO A 24 -4.42 3.64 -29.68
N ARG A 25 -4.91 3.52 -30.93
CA ARG A 25 -5.86 4.47 -31.51
C ARG A 25 -6.88 4.78 -30.43
N SER A 26 -7.04 6.07 -30.12
CA SER A 26 -7.97 6.53 -29.10
C SER A 26 -9.40 6.25 -29.58
N PHE A 27 -9.82 5.00 -29.42
CA PHE A 27 -11.22 4.66 -29.32
C PHE A 27 -11.69 5.31 -28.02
N PRO A 28 -12.85 5.98 -27.99
CA PRO A 28 -13.43 6.40 -26.73
C PRO A 28 -13.47 5.15 -25.85
N ARG A 29 -12.74 5.16 -24.73
CA ARG A 29 -12.83 4.07 -23.76
C ARG A 29 -14.30 4.01 -23.37
N GLU A 30 -14.99 2.98 -23.85
CA GLU A 30 -16.39 2.79 -23.58
C GLU A 30 -16.48 2.66 -22.06
N ARG A 31 -17.11 3.64 -21.41
CA ARG A 31 -17.20 3.65 -19.95
C ARG A 31 -17.87 2.36 -19.50
N ASN A 32 -17.42 1.83 -18.37
CA ASN A 32 -18.00 0.64 -17.78
C ASN A 32 -19.54 0.75 -17.73
N PRO A 33 -20.27 -0.27 -18.20
CA PRO A 33 -21.74 -0.26 -18.20
C PRO A 33 -22.35 0.06 -16.83
N ILE A 34 -21.72 -0.39 -15.74
CA ILE A 34 -22.15 -0.09 -14.36
C ILE A 34 -22.05 1.40 -14.11
N THR A 35 -20.86 2.00 -14.31
CA THR A 35 -20.62 3.44 -14.16
C THR A 35 -21.58 4.27 -15.02
N GLN A 36 -21.91 3.83 -16.23
CA GLN A 36 -22.88 4.51 -17.09
C GLN A 36 -24.30 4.44 -16.54
N ALA A 37 -24.73 3.26 -16.03
CA ALA A 37 -26.02 3.11 -15.39
C ALA A 37 -26.14 4.00 -14.14
N LYS A 38 -25.10 4.01 -13.29
CA LYS A 38 -25.01 4.86 -12.09
C LYS A 38 -25.05 6.36 -12.44
N LEU A 39 -24.36 6.76 -13.51
CA LEU A 39 -24.40 8.15 -14.00
C LEU A 39 -25.78 8.54 -14.54
N GLY A 40 -26.49 7.61 -15.19
CA GLY A 40 -27.85 7.78 -15.69
C GLY A 40 -28.90 7.90 -14.58
N ASP A 41 -28.65 7.27 -13.43
CA ASP A 41 -29.51 7.31 -12.24
C ASP A 41 -28.85 8.08 -11.08
N ARG A 42 -28.61 9.39 -11.27
CA ARG A 42 -27.96 10.22 -10.24
C ARG A 42 -28.72 10.26 -8.93
N GLY A 43 -30.05 10.37 -9.02
CA GLY A 43 -30.94 10.46 -7.87
C GLY A 43 -30.95 9.16 -7.06
N GLY A 44 -31.19 8.02 -7.72
CA GLY A 44 -31.23 6.73 -7.06
C GLY A 44 -29.87 6.30 -6.52
N HIS A 45 -28.83 6.34 -7.36
CA HIS A 45 -27.48 5.97 -6.95
C HIS A 45 -26.91 6.90 -5.87
N GLY A 46 -27.01 8.22 -6.06
CA GLY A 46 -26.51 9.18 -5.08
C GLY A 46 -27.23 9.06 -3.73
N SER A 47 -28.54 8.84 -3.74
CA SER A 47 -29.30 8.60 -2.51
C SER A 47 -28.87 7.30 -1.82
N ALA A 48 -28.62 6.23 -2.58
CA ALA A 48 -28.11 4.97 -2.03
C ALA A 48 -26.76 5.16 -1.33
N LEU A 49 -25.79 5.80 -1.99
CA LEU A 49 -24.49 6.10 -1.38
C LEU A 49 -24.63 6.99 -0.13
N LYS A 50 -25.50 8.01 -0.19
CA LYS A 50 -25.76 8.89 0.94
C LYS A 50 -26.35 8.13 2.14
N SER A 51 -27.25 7.19 1.88
CA SER A 51 -27.79 6.29 2.91
C SER A 51 -26.72 5.38 3.50
N SER A 52 -25.85 4.78 2.68
CA SER A 52 -24.71 3.99 3.17
C SER A 52 -23.79 4.81 4.07
N VAL A 53 -23.38 6.01 3.63
CA VAL A 53 -22.52 6.89 4.42
C VAL A 53 -23.19 7.30 5.73
N SER A 54 -24.48 7.63 5.69
CA SER A 54 -25.22 7.99 6.91
C SER A 54 -25.28 6.81 7.89
N GLY A 55 -25.53 5.60 7.39
CA GLY A 55 -25.50 4.37 8.19
C GLY A 55 -24.15 4.11 8.83
N ILE A 56 -23.07 4.26 8.06
CA ILE A 56 -21.68 4.11 8.54
C ILE A 56 -21.37 5.13 9.64
N VAL A 57 -21.68 6.41 9.41
CA VAL A 57 -21.45 7.46 10.42
C VAL A 57 -22.23 7.16 11.69
N SER A 58 -23.53 6.86 11.59
CA SER A 58 -24.36 6.55 12.76
C SER A 58 -23.86 5.31 13.51
N GLY A 59 -23.60 4.21 12.80
CA GLY A 59 -23.09 2.98 13.41
C GLY A 59 -21.73 3.19 14.07
N TRP A 60 -20.84 3.97 13.48
CA TRP A 60 -19.55 4.30 14.08
C TRP A 60 -19.70 5.13 15.36
N HIS A 61 -20.62 6.10 15.39
CA HIS A 61 -20.89 6.89 16.60
C HIS A 61 -21.44 6.03 17.74
N GLU A 62 -22.38 5.12 17.42
CA GLU A 62 -22.91 4.15 18.38
C GLU A 62 -21.78 3.27 18.93
N GLN A 63 -20.91 2.77 18.04
CA GLN A 63 -19.77 1.95 18.42
C GLN A 63 -18.77 2.70 19.32
N LEU A 64 -18.42 3.95 19.00
CA LEU A 64 -17.54 4.76 19.85
C LEU A 64 -18.13 4.99 21.25
N GLU A 65 -19.44 5.17 21.36
CA GLU A 65 -20.13 5.33 22.63
C GLU A 65 -20.16 4.03 23.44
N GLU A 66 -20.43 2.88 22.80
CA GLU A 66 -20.34 1.56 23.44
C GLU A 66 -18.92 1.28 23.95
N ARG A 67 -17.89 1.57 23.14
CA ARG A 67 -16.48 1.44 23.55
C ARG A 67 -16.17 2.24 24.80
N ARG A 68 -16.67 3.49 24.88
CA ARG A 68 -16.47 4.37 26.03
C ARG A 68 -17.12 3.81 27.30
N GLN A 69 -18.28 3.17 27.17
CA GLN A 69 -18.96 2.51 28.29
C GLN A 69 -18.20 1.26 28.75
N GLU A 70 -17.65 0.51 27.81
CA GLU A 70 -16.86 -0.70 28.06
C GLU A 70 -15.39 -0.43 28.46
N GLN A 71 -14.97 0.85 28.47
CA GLN A 71 -13.60 1.26 28.73
C GLN A 71 -12.59 0.59 27.78
N LYS A 72 -12.98 0.43 26.52
CA LYS A 72 -12.10 -0.05 25.45
C LYS A 72 -11.05 1.00 25.08
N PRO A 73 -9.93 0.59 24.44
CA PRO A 73 -8.90 1.53 24.02
C PRO A 73 -9.45 2.62 23.11
N GLU A 74 -8.85 3.80 23.18
CA GLU A 74 -9.15 4.88 22.25
C GLU A 74 -8.74 4.49 20.82
N LEU A 75 -9.51 4.95 19.84
CA LEU A 75 -9.23 4.72 18.42
C LEU A 75 -8.80 6.04 17.77
N PRO A 76 -8.02 5.98 16.68
CA PRO A 76 -7.76 7.16 15.87
C PRO A 76 -9.06 7.81 15.38
N GLU A 77 -9.03 9.14 15.15
CA GLU A 77 -10.19 9.92 14.70
C GLU A 77 -10.50 9.71 13.20
N ALA A 78 -10.71 8.45 12.80
CA ALA A 78 -11.04 8.05 11.44
C ALA A 78 -12.09 6.94 11.45
N VAL A 79 -12.93 6.93 10.43
CA VAL A 79 -13.92 5.87 10.20
C VAL A 79 -13.32 4.87 9.21
N PRO A 80 -13.21 3.58 9.54
CA PRO A 80 -12.87 2.56 8.58
C PRO A 80 -14.03 2.24 7.64
N LEU A 81 -13.76 2.09 6.35
CA LEU A 81 -14.75 1.74 5.34
C LEU A 81 -14.12 0.95 4.19
N ILE A 82 -14.98 0.31 3.41
CA ILE A 82 -14.58 -0.34 2.15
C ILE A 82 -15.36 0.31 1.01
N LEU A 83 -14.66 0.70 -0.06
CA LEU A 83 -15.29 1.22 -1.27
C LEU A 83 -15.19 0.20 -2.40
N GLN A 84 -16.24 0.12 -3.20
CA GLN A 84 -16.17 -0.55 -4.50
C GLN A 84 -16.18 0.52 -5.59
N ILE A 85 -15.15 0.55 -6.42
CA ILE A 85 -14.94 1.53 -7.49
C ILE A 85 -14.91 0.86 -8.87
N ASP A 86 -14.97 1.68 -9.93
CA ASP A 86 -14.71 1.23 -11.30
C ASP A 86 -13.20 0.97 -11.50
N PRO A 87 -12.75 -0.31 -11.58
CA PRO A 87 -11.33 -0.63 -11.65
C PRO A 87 -10.68 -0.19 -12.98
N THR A 88 -11.48 0.20 -13.97
CA THR A 88 -10.99 0.56 -15.31
C THR A 88 -10.87 2.07 -15.54
N ALA A 89 -11.58 2.86 -14.74
CA ALA A 89 -11.77 4.29 -15.00
C ALA A 89 -11.49 5.19 -13.78
N PHE A 90 -11.64 4.66 -12.57
CA PHE A 90 -11.43 5.44 -11.37
C PHE A 90 -9.94 5.54 -11.05
N ASP A 91 -9.49 6.75 -10.72
CA ASP A 91 -8.15 7.01 -10.22
C ASP A 91 -8.23 7.04 -8.70
N VAL A 92 -7.61 6.06 -8.03
CA VAL A 92 -7.66 5.88 -6.57
C VAL A 92 -7.20 7.13 -5.82
N GLU A 93 -6.29 7.92 -6.41
CA GLU A 93 -5.81 9.18 -5.84
C GLU A 93 -6.92 10.24 -5.72
N GLU A 94 -8.00 10.12 -6.51
CA GLU A 94 -9.16 10.99 -6.38
C GLU A 94 -9.85 10.83 -5.01
N LEU A 95 -9.75 9.66 -4.35
CA LEU A 95 -10.34 9.40 -3.03
C LEU A 95 -9.84 10.37 -1.95
N ARG A 96 -8.61 10.85 -2.06
CA ARG A 96 -8.07 11.90 -1.17
C ARG A 96 -8.94 13.15 -1.19
N LYS A 97 -9.49 13.52 -2.35
CA LYS A 97 -10.40 14.67 -2.49
C LYS A 97 -11.77 14.41 -1.88
N PHE A 98 -12.14 13.15 -1.66
CA PHE A 98 -13.33 12.74 -0.90
C PHE A 98 -13.05 12.65 0.61
N GLY A 99 -11.84 13.03 1.06
CA GLY A 99 -11.44 12.90 2.46
C GLY A 99 -11.24 11.44 2.84
N ILE A 100 -10.87 10.57 1.90
CA ILE A 100 -10.59 9.17 2.14
C ILE A 100 -9.10 8.91 1.86
N GLU A 101 -8.43 8.36 2.86
CA GLU A 101 -7.11 7.77 2.71
C GLU A 101 -7.26 6.35 2.14
N VAL A 102 -6.43 6.05 1.15
CA VAL A 102 -6.35 4.70 0.57
C VAL A 102 -5.37 3.89 1.42
N ILE A 103 -5.89 2.85 2.07
CA ILE A 103 -5.15 1.98 2.97
C ILE A 103 -4.61 0.76 2.21
N ALA A 104 -5.44 0.17 1.35
CA ALA A 104 -5.03 -0.84 0.39
C ALA A 104 -5.96 -0.88 -0.83
N GLU A 105 -5.36 -1.22 -1.98
CA GLU A 105 -6.07 -1.56 -3.21
C GLU A 105 -6.18 -3.07 -3.33
N LEU A 106 -7.38 -3.57 -3.54
CA LEU A 106 -7.68 -4.99 -3.66
C LEU A 106 -8.12 -5.32 -5.09
N GLU A 107 -8.28 -6.61 -5.38
CA GLU A 107 -8.81 -7.07 -6.65
C GLU A 107 -10.27 -6.59 -6.88
N ASP A 108 -10.71 -6.63 -8.13
CA ASP A 108 -12.08 -6.29 -8.55
C ASP A 108 -12.58 -4.89 -8.17
N GLY A 109 -11.66 -3.96 -7.89
CA GLY A 109 -11.98 -2.56 -7.59
C GLY A 109 -12.44 -2.34 -6.15
N TYR A 110 -12.09 -3.21 -5.23
CA TYR A 110 -12.28 -2.95 -3.80
C TYR A 110 -11.13 -2.13 -3.23
N ILE A 111 -11.45 -1.17 -2.37
CA ILE A 111 -10.49 -0.30 -1.69
C ILE A 111 -10.79 -0.33 -0.19
N ILE A 112 -9.78 -0.64 0.63
CA ILE A 112 -9.85 -0.39 2.06
C ILE A 112 -9.46 1.06 2.28
N GLY A 113 -10.31 1.81 2.99
CA GLY A 113 -10.10 3.23 3.22
C GLY A 113 -10.33 3.64 4.67
N ALA A 114 -9.72 4.76 5.04
CA ALA A 114 -9.94 5.45 6.30
C ALA A 114 -10.38 6.89 6.01
N SER A 115 -11.41 7.37 6.70
CA SER A 115 -11.86 8.75 6.54
C SER A 115 -10.91 9.74 7.22
N ALA A 116 -10.86 10.97 6.70
CA ALA A 116 -10.13 12.07 7.31
C ALA A 116 -10.85 12.69 8.53
N ASP A 117 -12.16 12.42 8.67
CA ASP A 117 -13.01 12.92 9.73
C ASP A 117 -14.12 11.92 10.07
N LEU A 118 -14.62 11.97 11.30
CA LEU A 118 -15.66 11.06 11.81
C LEU A 118 -17.03 11.21 11.13
N GLN A 119 -17.26 12.28 10.36
CA GLN A 119 -18.52 12.55 9.67
C GLN A 119 -18.46 12.25 8.18
N LEU A 120 -17.33 11.80 7.62
CA LEU A 120 -17.16 11.59 6.17
C LEU A 120 -17.57 12.85 5.37
N THR A 121 -17.20 14.04 5.86
CA THR A 121 -17.77 15.33 5.45
C THR A 121 -17.60 15.59 3.95
N ASP A 122 -16.39 15.37 3.43
CA ASP A 122 -16.08 15.61 2.02
C ASP A 122 -16.74 14.61 1.07
N LEU A 123 -16.86 13.35 1.49
CA LEU A 123 -17.57 12.32 0.75
C LEU A 123 -19.05 12.66 0.63
N GLN A 124 -19.71 13.01 1.76
CA GLN A 124 -21.10 13.44 1.77
C GLN A 124 -21.34 14.65 0.86
N ARG A 125 -20.47 15.66 0.95
CA ARG A 125 -20.55 16.86 0.12
C ARG A 125 -20.46 16.54 -1.37
N LYS A 126 -19.55 15.66 -1.78
CA LYS A 126 -19.40 15.27 -3.20
C LYS A 126 -20.56 14.44 -3.71
N ILE A 127 -21.12 13.55 -2.88
CA ILE A 127 -22.36 12.82 -3.21
C ILE A 127 -23.52 13.80 -3.41
N GLU A 128 -23.68 14.79 -2.54
CA GLU A 128 -24.71 15.82 -2.68
C GLU A 128 -24.54 16.64 -3.97
N GLN A 129 -23.30 17.04 -4.29
CA GLN A 129 -22.97 17.70 -5.55
C GLN A 129 -23.33 16.83 -6.76
N PHE A 130 -23.12 15.51 -6.67
CA PHE A 130 -23.49 14.59 -7.74
C PHE A 130 -25.01 14.51 -7.94
N ILE A 131 -25.77 14.36 -6.86
CA ILE A 131 -27.24 14.34 -6.87
C ILE A 131 -27.78 15.62 -7.52
N ASN A 132 -27.23 16.77 -7.14
CA ASN A 132 -27.65 18.10 -7.62
C ASN A 132 -27.06 18.50 -8.98
N ALA A 133 -26.32 17.61 -9.65
CA ALA A 133 -25.64 17.88 -10.92
C ALA A 133 -24.65 19.07 -10.87
N GLU A 134 -24.05 19.32 -9.71
CA GLU A 134 -23.11 20.40 -9.46
C GLU A 134 -21.67 20.00 -9.77
N ARG A 135 -20.80 21.02 -9.91
CA ARG A 135 -19.36 20.81 -10.10
C ARG A 135 -18.78 20.15 -8.85
N GLY A 136 -18.01 19.07 -9.06
CA GLY A 136 -17.29 18.36 -7.99
C GLY A 136 -17.78 16.94 -7.72
N GLY A 137 -19.01 16.61 -8.16
CA GLY A 137 -19.60 15.27 -8.05
C GLY A 137 -19.38 14.33 -9.26
N GLY A 138 -18.61 14.77 -10.27
CA GLY A 138 -18.47 14.02 -11.54
C GLY A 138 -17.80 12.64 -11.42
N LYS A 139 -17.09 12.38 -10.31
CA LYS A 139 -16.43 11.11 -10.01
C LYS A 139 -17.27 10.14 -9.17
N VAL A 140 -18.39 10.60 -8.60
CA VAL A 140 -19.28 9.75 -7.78
C VAL A 140 -19.84 8.53 -8.53
N PRO A 141 -20.23 8.58 -9.81
CA PRO A 141 -20.71 7.39 -10.54
C PRO A 141 -19.71 6.24 -10.66
N GLU A 142 -18.42 6.56 -10.52
CA GLU A 142 -17.33 5.60 -10.57
C GLU A 142 -17.09 4.95 -9.18
N ILE A 143 -17.76 5.43 -8.13
CA ILE A 143 -17.85 4.78 -6.81
C ILE A 143 -19.17 3.99 -6.81
N TRP A 144 -19.10 2.68 -6.98
CA TRP A 144 -20.28 1.84 -7.16
C TRP A 144 -21.02 1.58 -5.85
N ASP A 145 -20.28 1.38 -4.77
CA ASP A 145 -20.81 1.10 -3.44
C ASP A 145 -19.86 1.52 -2.32
N ILE A 146 -20.41 1.70 -1.12
CA ILE A 146 -19.67 1.99 0.10
C ILE A 146 -20.19 1.06 1.19
N LEU A 147 -19.31 0.21 1.68
CA LEU A 147 -19.57 -0.79 2.70
C LEU A 147 -18.99 -0.33 4.03
N ASP A 148 -19.66 -0.69 5.12
CA ASP A 148 -19.13 -0.46 6.45
C ASP A 148 -17.91 -1.34 6.75
N GLY A 149 -17.20 -1.01 7.83
CA GLY A 149 -16.02 -1.74 8.27
C GLY A 149 -16.30 -3.15 8.81
N THR A 150 -17.56 -3.60 8.92
CA THR A 150 -17.86 -4.92 9.54
C THR A 150 -17.35 -6.09 8.70
N ARG A 151 -17.23 -5.88 7.38
CA ARG A 151 -16.70 -6.87 6.43
C ARG A 151 -15.17 -6.86 6.32
N ARG A 152 -14.47 -5.99 7.04
CA ARG A 152 -12.99 -5.91 7.00
C ARG A 152 -12.26 -7.24 7.22
N PRO A 153 -12.71 -8.15 8.12
CA PRO A 153 -12.07 -9.45 8.26
C PRO A 153 -11.98 -10.25 6.95
N GLU A 154 -12.89 -10.02 5.99
CA GLU A 154 -12.88 -10.67 4.67
C GLU A 154 -11.74 -10.18 3.76
N TYR A 155 -11.16 -9.02 4.06
CA TYR A 155 -10.27 -8.29 3.16
C TYR A 155 -8.86 -8.04 3.73
N ILE A 156 -8.70 -8.03 5.07
CA ILE A 156 -7.40 -7.77 5.71
C ILE A 156 -6.78 -9.00 6.37
N LEU A 157 -7.54 -10.08 6.58
CA LEU A 157 -6.99 -11.29 7.18
C LEU A 157 -6.37 -12.20 6.11
N ALA A 158 -5.20 -12.74 6.40
CA ALA A 158 -4.65 -13.85 5.63
C ALA A 158 -5.62 -15.06 5.66
N PRO A 159 -5.66 -15.89 4.59
CA PRO A 159 -6.61 -17.00 4.47
C PRO A 159 -6.64 -17.93 5.68
N GLU A 160 -5.48 -18.26 6.22
CA GLU A 160 -5.33 -19.16 7.38
C GLU A 160 -5.98 -18.58 8.63
N LEU A 161 -5.84 -17.26 8.85
CA LEU A 161 -6.44 -16.57 9.99
C LEU A 161 -7.94 -16.36 9.78
N GLN A 162 -8.37 -16.13 8.54
CA GLN A 162 -9.78 -16.00 8.17
C GLN A 162 -10.57 -17.29 8.48
N GLU A 163 -10.00 -18.46 8.17
CA GLU A 163 -10.61 -19.76 8.50
C GLU A 163 -10.81 -19.97 10.02
N GLN A 164 -9.94 -19.36 10.83
CA GLN A 164 -9.95 -19.47 12.28
C GLN A 164 -10.69 -18.32 12.97
N TRP A 165 -11.15 -17.32 12.24
CA TRP A 165 -11.66 -16.06 12.79
C TRP A 165 -12.75 -16.23 13.85
N GLU A 166 -13.75 -17.07 13.55
CA GLU A 166 -14.86 -17.36 14.46
C GLU A 166 -14.44 -18.20 15.67
N LEU A 167 -13.31 -18.91 15.58
CA LEU A 167 -12.77 -19.79 16.61
C LEU A 167 -11.82 -19.06 17.57
N ILE A 168 -11.45 -17.81 17.28
CA ILE A 168 -10.58 -17.01 18.14
C ILE A 168 -11.25 -16.80 19.51
N GLN A 169 -10.54 -17.25 20.55
CA GLN A 169 -10.97 -17.15 21.94
C GLN A 169 -10.52 -15.81 22.52
N GLU A 170 -11.43 -15.10 23.18
CA GLU A 170 -11.16 -13.74 23.67
C GLU A 170 -9.98 -13.62 24.64
N VAL A 171 -9.77 -14.64 25.48
CA VAL A 171 -8.76 -14.63 26.55
C VAL A 171 -7.40 -15.16 26.08
N GLN A 172 -7.38 -15.97 25.02
CA GLN A 172 -6.15 -16.57 24.51
C GLN A 172 -5.25 -15.49 23.88
N THR A 173 -3.95 -15.60 24.06
CA THR A 173 -2.96 -14.74 23.40
C THR A 173 -2.61 -15.31 22.03
N TYR A 174 -2.52 -14.43 21.04
CA TYR A 174 -2.17 -14.72 19.66
C TYR A 174 -0.97 -13.86 19.25
N THR A 175 -0.06 -14.45 18.48
CA THR A 175 1.01 -13.72 17.80
C THR A 175 0.63 -13.54 16.34
N VAL A 176 0.63 -12.29 15.86
CA VAL A 176 0.26 -11.93 14.49
C VAL A 176 1.20 -10.86 13.95
N ASP A 177 1.39 -10.84 12.64
CA ASP A 177 2.06 -9.77 11.90
C ASP A 177 0.98 -8.83 11.35
N ILE A 178 1.17 -7.52 11.51
CA ILE A 178 0.18 -6.48 11.19
C ILE A 178 0.83 -5.41 10.33
N GLY A 179 0.21 -5.10 9.19
CA GLY A 179 0.56 -3.97 8.34
C GLY A 179 -0.31 -2.74 8.63
N ILE A 180 0.33 -1.59 8.87
CA ILE A 180 -0.32 -0.30 9.14
C ILE A 180 0.11 0.72 8.09
N SER A 181 -0.87 1.30 7.38
CA SER A 181 -0.61 2.38 6.42
C SER A 181 -0.16 3.65 7.14
N CYS A 182 0.61 4.52 6.48
CA CYS A 182 1.13 5.82 6.94
C CYS A 182 1.09 6.91 5.85
N VAL A 183 0.22 6.76 4.83
CA VAL A 183 0.21 7.66 3.66
C VAL A 183 -0.49 9.00 3.96
N GLY A 184 -1.54 8.97 4.79
CA GLY A 184 -2.41 10.11 5.06
C GLY A 184 -3.29 10.50 3.87
N THR A 185 -4.00 11.63 3.97
CA THR A 185 -4.83 12.17 2.87
C THR A 185 -4.19 13.31 2.08
N LYS A 186 -3.10 13.90 2.58
CA LYS A 186 -2.59 15.20 2.10
C LYS A 186 -1.39 15.12 1.18
N SER A 187 -0.53 14.13 1.37
CA SER A 187 0.82 14.18 0.82
C SER A 187 0.97 13.16 -0.31
N GLN A 188 1.35 13.67 -1.49
CA GLN A 188 1.61 12.88 -2.69
C GLN A 188 2.91 13.38 -3.31
N LEU A 189 3.80 12.44 -3.65
CA LEU A 189 5.00 12.76 -4.40
C LEU A 189 4.63 13.23 -5.79
N LYS A 190 4.98 14.48 -6.11
CA LYS A 190 4.80 15.04 -7.45
C LYS A 190 5.70 14.30 -8.44
N ASP A 191 5.25 14.18 -9.68
CA ASP A 191 6.08 13.70 -10.77
C ASP A 191 7.34 14.57 -10.94
N TYR A 192 8.44 13.91 -11.30
CA TYR A 192 9.68 14.61 -11.62
C TYR A 192 9.44 15.60 -12.78
N PRO A 193 9.88 16.87 -12.66
CA PRO A 193 9.70 17.88 -13.69
C PRO A 193 10.25 17.42 -15.03
N LYS A 194 9.43 17.45 -16.08
CA LYS A 194 9.88 17.17 -17.45
C LYS A 194 10.36 18.45 -18.11
N ARG A 195 11.53 18.39 -18.76
CA ARG A 195 12.16 19.52 -19.45
C ARG A 195 11.21 20.27 -20.39
N GLU A 196 10.37 19.53 -21.11
CA GLU A 196 9.41 20.03 -22.11
C GLU A 196 8.38 21.03 -21.56
N GLY A 197 8.16 21.05 -20.23
CA GLY A 197 7.23 21.97 -19.58
C GLY A 197 7.78 23.38 -19.29
N TYR A 198 9.06 23.64 -19.59
CA TYR A 198 9.75 24.85 -19.15
C TYR A 198 10.30 25.67 -20.32
N LYS A 199 10.19 27.00 -20.19
CA LYS A 199 10.58 27.96 -21.25
C LYS A 199 12.10 28.18 -21.38
N SER A 200 12.88 27.86 -20.35
CA SER A 200 14.36 28.04 -20.33
C SER A 200 15.05 27.02 -19.41
N ASP A 201 16.38 26.90 -19.52
CA ASP A 201 17.25 26.11 -18.64
C ASP A 201 17.14 26.54 -17.18
N GLU A 202 17.17 27.84 -16.93
CA GLU A 202 17.08 28.40 -15.57
C GLU A 202 15.75 28.06 -14.90
N ASN A 203 14.63 28.19 -15.62
CA ASN A 203 13.30 27.87 -15.08
C ASN A 203 13.14 26.38 -14.77
N TYR A 204 13.76 25.52 -15.57
CA TYR A 204 13.75 24.07 -15.34
C TYR A 204 14.57 23.67 -14.12
N ILE A 205 15.77 24.25 -13.97
CA ILE A 205 16.62 24.03 -12.78
C ILE A 205 15.87 24.47 -11.52
N GLU A 206 15.18 25.61 -11.57
CA GLU A 206 14.37 26.08 -10.44
C GLU A 206 13.17 25.16 -10.18
N GLY A 207 12.53 24.64 -11.23
CA GLY A 207 11.49 23.62 -11.13
C GLY A 207 11.98 22.34 -10.43
N ILE A 208 13.19 21.87 -10.77
CA ILE A 208 13.82 20.73 -10.10
C ILE A 208 14.07 21.03 -8.62
N ARG A 209 14.64 22.20 -8.29
CA ARG A 209 14.90 22.58 -6.89
C ARG A 209 13.63 22.57 -6.06
N ARG A 210 12.57 23.19 -6.58
CA ARG A 210 11.26 23.19 -5.94
C ARG A 210 10.71 21.77 -5.77
N TRP A 211 10.84 20.93 -6.79
CA TRP A 211 10.41 19.53 -6.70
C TRP A 211 11.17 18.76 -5.62
N ILE A 212 12.49 18.94 -5.50
CA ILE A 212 13.31 18.33 -4.44
C ILE A 212 12.81 18.78 -3.07
N SER A 213 12.65 20.10 -2.86
CA SER A 213 12.20 20.64 -1.58
C SER A 213 10.77 20.21 -1.22
N ASP A 214 9.84 20.21 -2.19
CA ASP A 214 8.47 19.72 -1.98
C ASP A 214 8.48 18.24 -1.57
N ARG A 215 9.35 17.42 -2.19
CA ARG A 215 9.51 16.00 -1.89
C ARG A 215 10.11 15.74 -0.51
N GLU A 216 11.13 16.50 -0.11
CA GLU A 216 11.71 16.43 1.23
C GLU A 216 10.67 16.76 2.31
N LEU A 217 9.84 17.78 2.08
CA LEU A 217 8.75 18.12 2.98
C LEU A 217 7.70 17.00 3.08
N THR A 218 7.32 16.39 1.95
CA THR A 218 6.40 15.24 1.93
C THR A 218 6.95 14.06 2.74
N TYR A 219 8.25 13.76 2.66
CA TYR A 219 8.83 12.70 3.49
C TYR A 219 8.79 13.03 4.98
N GLN A 220 9.06 14.28 5.37
CA GLN A 220 8.92 14.71 6.76
C GLN A 220 7.49 14.55 7.28
N GLU A 221 6.49 14.93 6.47
CA GLU A 221 5.09 14.74 6.81
C GLU A 221 4.71 13.27 7.00
N TRP A 222 5.27 12.37 6.19
CA TRP A 222 5.06 10.93 6.34
C TRP A 222 5.78 10.36 7.57
N ASP A 223 7.00 10.80 7.87
CA ASP A 223 7.71 10.40 9.08
C ASP A 223 6.96 10.83 10.35
N ASP A 224 6.45 12.07 10.39
CA ASP A 224 5.63 12.58 11.50
C ASP A 224 4.34 11.77 11.65
N LEU A 225 3.69 11.41 10.52
CA LEU A 225 2.47 10.61 10.52
C LEU A 225 2.72 9.16 10.95
N LYS A 226 3.82 8.55 10.50
CA LYS A 226 4.27 7.22 10.92
C LYS A 226 4.48 7.20 12.42
N LEU A 227 5.24 8.14 12.97
CA LEU A 227 5.46 8.26 14.41
C LEU A 227 4.14 8.43 15.18
N GLN A 228 3.21 9.25 14.68
CA GLN A 228 1.89 9.38 15.30
C GLN A 228 1.16 8.03 15.35
N ARG A 229 1.16 7.27 14.25
CA ARG A 229 0.45 5.98 14.14
C ARG A 229 1.10 4.89 14.97
N GLU A 230 2.42 4.85 15.06
CA GLU A 230 3.14 3.97 15.98
C GLU A 230 2.70 4.23 17.42
N ASN A 231 2.67 5.50 17.85
CA ASN A 231 2.22 5.86 19.20
C ASN A 231 0.74 5.54 19.47
N GLU A 232 -0.14 5.69 18.47
CA GLU A 232 -1.56 5.31 18.57
C GLU A 232 -1.71 3.79 18.68
N PHE A 233 -0.97 3.05 17.87
CA PHE A 233 -1.01 1.59 17.84
C PHE A 233 -0.39 0.97 19.10
N GLU A 234 0.75 1.49 19.57
CA GLU A 234 1.39 1.08 20.83
C GLU A 234 0.44 1.20 22.02
N ARG A 235 -0.26 2.34 22.13
CA ARG A 235 -1.26 2.55 23.19
C ARG A 235 -2.41 1.55 23.08
N PHE A 236 -2.94 1.35 21.87
CA PHE A 236 -4.01 0.39 21.62
C PHE A 236 -3.63 -1.04 22.04
N VAL A 237 -2.42 -1.50 21.67
CA VAL A 237 -1.90 -2.82 22.02
C VAL A 237 -1.70 -2.95 23.54
N ALA A 238 -1.10 -1.93 24.17
CA ALA A 238 -0.83 -1.91 25.60
C ALA A 238 -2.12 -1.98 26.46
N ASP A 239 -3.20 -1.32 26.04
CA ASP A 239 -4.49 -1.36 26.73
C ASP A 239 -5.11 -2.78 26.73
N TYR A 240 -4.78 -3.59 25.72
CA TYR A 240 -5.14 -5.01 25.66
C TYR A 240 -4.10 -5.94 26.32
N GLN A 241 -3.15 -5.38 27.08
CA GLN A 241 -2.02 -6.10 27.69
C GLN A 241 -1.20 -6.89 26.66
N GLY A 242 -1.18 -6.40 25.42
CA GLY A 242 -0.33 -6.94 24.37
C GLY A 242 1.08 -6.35 24.42
N GLU A 243 1.95 -6.91 23.59
CA GLU A 243 3.33 -6.49 23.42
C GLU A 243 3.68 -6.46 21.94
N ILE A 244 4.32 -5.38 21.49
CA ILE A 244 4.96 -5.34 20.17
C ILE A 244 6.31 -6.05 20.31
N LEU A 245 6.44 -7.19 19.64
CA LEU A 245 7.62 -8.05 19.74
C LEU A 245 8.73 -7.59 18.78
N GLU A 246 8.33 -7.15 17.60
CA GLU A 246 9.25 -6.74 16.54
C GLU A 246 8.54 -5.69 15.67
N ILE A 247 9.25 -4.63 15.31
CA ILE A 247 8.82 -3.74 14.22
C ILE A 247 9.59 -4.23 13.00
N ILE A 248 8.86 -4.84 12.06
CA ILE A 248 9.38 -5.31 10.79
C ILE A 248 9.34 -4.09 9.85
N ASP A 249 10.24 -3.15 10.09
CA ASP A 249 10.62 -2.22 9.03
C ASP A 249 11.36 -3.08 8.01
N GLY A 250 10.71 -3.33 6.86
CA GLY A 250 11.26 -4.21 5.84
C GLY A 250 12.74 -3.93 5.62
N ASP A 251 13.55 -4.98 5.55
CA ASP A 251 15.02 -4.98 5.40
C ASP A 251 15.42 -4.40 4.02
N THR A 252 15.01 -3.17 3.80
CA THR A 252 15.08 -2.41 2.58
C THR A 252 16.21 -1.41 2.82
N PRO A 253 17.16 -1.24 1.88
CA PRO A 253 18.18 -0.21 2.06
C PRO A 253 17.48 1.12 2.36
N ALA A 254 18.00 1.94 3.29
CA ALA A 254 17.45 3.23 3.74
C ALA A 254 17.10 4.27 2.63
N PHE A 255 17.33 3.92 1.36
CA PHE A 255 16.94 4.68 0.17
C PHE A 255 15.68 4.12 -0.54
N SER A 256 15.07 3.04 -0.01
CA SER A 256 13.94 2.30 -0.59
C SER A 256 12.85 1.98 0.43
N GLU A 257 13.02 2.35 1.70
CA GLU A 257 11.92 2.43 2.66
C GLU A 257 11.03 3.59 2.23
N LEU A 258 9.81 3.29 1.81
CA LEU A 258 8.77 4.30 1.74
C LEU A 258 8.15 4.36 3.14
N PRO A 259 8.14 5.51 3.83
CA PRO A 259 7.50 5.66 5.14
C PRO A 259 5.97 5.67 5.03
N ASP A 260 5.44 5.08 3.96
CA ASP A 260 4.02 5.03 3.63
C ASP A 260 3.30 3.89 4.35
N SER A 261 4.04 3.04 5.08
CA SER A 261 3.53 1.99 5.95
C SER A 261 4.62 1.47 6.91
N PHE A 262 4.21 0.71 7.93
CA PHE A 262 5.11 -0.14 8.70
C PHE A 262 4.42 -1.47 9.02
N SER A 263 5.22 -2.51 9.24
CA SER A 263 4.75 -3.81 9.69
C SER A 263 5.30 -4.11 11.08
N CYS A 264 4.53 -4.82 11.89
CA CYS A 264 4.99 -5.20 13.22
C CYS A 264 4.40 -6.55 13.63
N ARG A 265 5.19 -7.29 14.39
CA ARG A 265 4.78 -8.52 15.07
C ARG A 265 4.29 -8.17 16.46
N VAL A 266 3.07 -8.55 16.78
CA VAL A 266 2.48 -8.31 18.10
C VAL A 266 1.98 -9.59 18.73
N SER A 267 2.05 -9.62 20.06
CA SER A 267 1.37 -10.58 20.91
C SER A 267 0.18 -9.88 21.55
N ILE A 268 -1.04 -10.32 21.30
CA ILE A 268 -2.26 -9.66 21.81
C ILE A 268 -3.34 -10.69 22.17
N SER A 269 -4.21 -10.35 23.11
CA SER A 269 -5.40 -11.17 23.43
C SER A 269 -6.33 -11.29 22.23
N GLY A 270 -7.07 -12.40 22.12
CA GLY A 270 -8.04 -12.60 21.04
C GLY A 270 -9.14 -11.53 21.03
N LYS A 271 -9.50 -10.98 22.20
CA LYS A 271 -10.37 -9.81 22.31
C LYS A 271 -9.75 -8.58 21.64
N GLY A 272 -8.47 -8.32 21.92
CA GLY A 272 -7.74 -7.22 21.31
C GLY A 272 -7.53 -7.40 19.80
N LEU A 273 -7.26 -8.62 19.35
CA LEU A 273 -7.15 -8.95 17.93
C LEU A 273 -8.47 -8.71 17.19
N LYS A 274 -9.60 -9.16 17.75
CA LYS A 274 -10.93 -8.89 17.20
C LYS A 274 -11.22 -7.40 17.11
N ASP A 275 -10.88 -6.68 18.16
CA ASP A 275 -11.07 -5.23 18.20
C ASP A 275 -10.22 -4.51 17.16
N LEU A 276 -8.96 -4.91 17.02
CA LEU A 276 -8.00 -4.32 16.09
C LEU A 276 -8.49 -4.42 14.65
N VAL A 277 -8.81 -5.64 14.20
CA VAL A 277 -9.20 -5.94 12.81
C VAL A 277 -10.47 -5.21 12.43
N LEU A 278 -11.45 -5.15 13.34
CA LEU A 278 -12.73 -4.51 13.07
C LEU A 278 -12.61 -2.99 13.09
N ASN A 279 -11.85 -2.43 14.02
CA ASN A 279 -12.01 -1.03 14.40
C ASN A 279 -10.78 -0.15 14.22
N PHE A 280 -9.56 -0.70 14.14
CA PHE A 280 -8.37 0.12 13.93
C PHE A 280 -8.26 0.52 12.45
N PRO A 281 -8.39 1.82 12.10
CA PRO A 281 -8.71 2.23 10.74
C PRO A 281 -7.58 2.02 9.72
N TYR A 282 -6.33 2.01 10.17
CA TYR A 282 -5.16 2.01 9.29
C TYR A 282 -4.56 0.63 9.00
N VAL A 283 -5.16 -0.44 9.54
CA VAL A 283 -4.73 -1.82 9.27
C VAL A 283 -5.15 -2.23 7.86
N PHE A 284 -4.17 -2.67 7.06
CA PHE A 284 -4.39 -3.23 5.72
C PHE A 284 -4.17 -4.74 5.64
N GLU A 285 -3.42 -5.33 6.57
CA GLU A 285 -3.08 -6.75 6.56
C GLU A 285 -2.86 -7.26 7.98
N VAL A 286 -3.35 -8.48 8.24
CA VAL A 286 -3.07 -9.25 9.45
C VAL A 286 -2.85 -10.71 9.07
N SER A 287 -1.67 -11.23 9.42
CA SER A 287 -1.27 -12.60 9.10
C SER A 287 -0.71 -13.31 10.34
N LEU A 288 -0.66 -14.63 10.27
CA LEU A 288 0.11 -15.41 11.24
C LEU A 288 1.60 -15.25 10.90
N PRO A 289 2.49 -15.23 11.90
CA PRO A 289 3.93 -15.14 11.66
C PRO A 289 4.40 -16.33 10.83
N ASP A 290 5.27 -16.07 9.86
CA ASP A 290 5.93 -17.13 9.11
C ASP A 290 6.76 -18.02 10.06
N ASP A 291 6.46 -19.32 10.09
CA ASP A 291 7.40 -20.30 10.62
C ASP A 291 8.62 -20.30 9.68
N VAL A 292 9.70 -19.63 10.08
CA VAL A 292 11.02 -19.85 9.47
C VAL A 292 11.36 -21.31 9.72
N ARG A 293 10.99 -22.19 8.79
CA ARG A 293 11.53 -23.53 8.74
C ARG A 293 13.02 -23.36 8.49
N GLU A 294 13.82 -23.46 9.55
CA GLU A 294 15.23 -23.75 9.40
C GLU A 294 15.31 -24.99 8.50
N ASP A 295 15.82 -24.83 7.28
CA ASP A 295 16.22 -25.98 6.49
C ASP A 295 17.12 -26.82 7.40
N PRO A 296 16.84 -28.12 7.59
CA PRO A 296 17.61 -28.93 8.50
C PRO A 296 19.09 -28.80 8.10
N PRO A 297 20.01 -28.67 9.07
CA PRO A 297 21.43 -28.53 8.77
C PRO A 297 21.84 -29.62 7.79
N ILE A 298 22.60 -29.22 6.77
CA ILE A 298 23.04 -30.03 5.61
C ILE A 298 23.57 -31.43 6.00
N GLU A 299 23.99 -31.61 7.24
CA GLU A 299 24.42 -32.90 7.81
C GLU A 299 23.30 -33.96 7.85
N ALA A 300 22.01 -33.59 7.90
CA ALA A 300 20.89 -34.54 7.89
C ALA A 300 20.54 -35.08 6.49
N GLN A 301 20.97 -34.41 5.42
CA GLN A 301 20.72 -34.84 4.04
C GLN A 301 21.68 -35.94 3.56
N LEU A 302 22.80 -36.17 4.27
CA LEU A 302 23.74 -37.25 3.98
C LEU A 302 23.36 -38.59 4.62
N ALA A 303 22.36 -38.62 5.51
CA ALA A 303 21.90 -39.85 6.17
C ALA A 303 20.76 -40.58 5.42
N ILE A 304 20.13 -39.96 4.42
CA ILE A 304 19.04 -40.55 3.61
C ILE A 304 19.58 -41.15 2.29
N GLY A 305 20.90 -41.07 2.05
CA GLY A 305 21.54 -41.56 0.82
C GLY A 305 21.72 -43.08 0.70
N ASN A 306 21.04 -43.91 1.49
CA ASN A 306 21.28 -45.36 1.50
C ASN A 306 20.02 -46.22 1.69
N GLN A 307 18.92 -45.88 1.00
CA GLN A 307 17.90 -46.87 0.69
C GLN A 307 17.71 -46.98 -0.83
N ASN A 308 18.11 -48.13 -1.36
CA ASN A 308 17.88 -48.57 -2.73
C ASN A 308 16.40 -48.48 -3.08
N PHE A 309 16.01 -47.49 -3.86
CA PHE A 309 14.77 -47.54 -4.64
C PHE A 309 15.11 -48.04 -6.04
N LEU A 310 14.69 -49.28 -6.32
CA LEU A 310 14.56 -49.80 -7.67
C LEU A 310 13.65 -48.86 -8.47
N ALA A 311 14.19 -48.28 -9.53
CA ALA A 311 13.46 -47.41 -10.43
C ALA A 311 12.54 -48.25 -11.33
N ASP A 312 11.23 -48.09 -11.17
CA ASP A 312 10.28 -48.38 -12.24
C ASP A 312 10.22 -47.18 -13.20
N PRO A 313 10.10 -47.40 -14.53
CA PRO A 313 10.18 -46.33 -15.52
C PRO A 313 8.90 -45.48 -15.54
N ILE A 314 9.04 -44.20 -15.20
CA ILE A 314 7.98 -43.20 -15.29
C ILE A 314 7.77 -42.80 -16.76
N GLN A 315 6.54 -42.99 -17.26
CA GLN A 315 6.02 -42.46 -18.52
C GLN A 315 5.87 -40.93 -18.44
N PRO A 316 6.11 -40.16 -19.52
CA PRO A 316 6.14 -38.70 -19.47
C PRO A 316 4.75 -38.10 -19.70
N HIS A 317 4.38 -37.00 -19.02
CA HIS A 317 3.53 -35.86 -19.47
C HIS A 317 3.29 -34.90 -18.27
N PRO A 318 2.82 -33.64 -18.48
CA PRO A 318 3.49 -32.50 -19.10
C PRO A 318 3.75 -31.34 -18.08
N LYS A 319 4.51 -30.35 -18.52
CA LYS A 319 5.08 -29.24 -17.77
C LYS A 319 4.02 -28.24 -17.24
N PHE A 320 4.07 -27.92 -15.96
CA PHE A 320 3.66 -26.62 -15.42
C PHE A 320 4.87 -25.99 -14.74
N ALA A 321 5.38 -24.89 -15.30
CA ALA A 321 6.44 -24.09 -14.71
C ALA A 321 5.79 -22.88 -14.03
N LEU A 322 5.90 -22.80 -12.70
CA LEU A 322 5.76 -21.55 -11.97
C LEU A 322 6.99 -20.69 -12.29
N SER A 323 6.76 -19.49 -12.84
CA SER A 323 7.80 -18.48 -13.03
C SER A 323 7.65 -17.44 -11.93
N ILE A 324 8.55 -17.47 -10.93
CA ILE A 324 8.71 -16.38 -9.96
C ILE A 324 9.63 -15.34 -10.59
N ALA A 325 9.14 -14.11 -10.77
CA ALA A 325 9.93 -12.99 -11.26
C ALA A 325 10.33 -12.08 -10.08
N VAL A 326 11.62 -12.04 -9.76
CA VAL A 326 12.20 -11.08 -8.82
C VAL A 326 12.65 -9.83 -9.60
N TYR A 327 12.02 -8.69 -9.34
CA TYR A 327 12.45 -7.39 -9.86
C TYR A 327 13.57 -6.82 -8.97
N LYS A 328 14.71 -6.46 -9.56
CA LYS A 328 15.73 -5.59 -8.95
C LYS A 328 15.78 -4.27 -9.72
N SER A 329 15.47 -3.16 -9.04
CA SER A 329 15.62 -1.80 -9.57
C SER A 329 17.07 -1.32 -9.44
N ASN A 330 17.63 -0.82 -10.54
CA ASN A 330 18.98 -0.22 -10.60
C ASN A 330 18.91 1.28 -10.32
N THR A 331 19.67 1.75 -9.33
CA THR A 331 20.01 3.16 -9.11
C THR A 331 21.25 3.53 -9.92
N HIS A 332 21.18 4.61 -10.71
CA HIS A 332 22.34 5.16 -11.43
C HIS A 332 23.18 6.07 -10.51
N CYS A 333 24.45 5.73 -10.33
CA CYS A 333 25.46 6.60 -9.72
C CYS A 333 25.81 7.78 -10.64
N PHE A 334 25.72 9.01 -10.12
CA PHE A 334 26.37 10.19 -10.70
C PHE A 334 27.77 10.36 -10.08
N GLU A 335 28.80 10.24 -10.89
CA GLU A 335 30.20 10.47 -10.50
C GLU A 335 30.53 11.97 -10.60
N LEU A 336 30.77 12.62 -9.46
CA LEU A 336 31.29 13.99 -9.37
C LEU A 336 32.78 13.99 -9.74
N ARG A 337 33.14 14.50 -10.92
CA ARG A 337 34.54 14.83 -11.24
C ARG A 337 34.95 16.15 -10.60
N SER A 338 35.71 16.03 -9.51
CA SER A 338 36.51 17.10 -8.91
C SER A 338 37.54 17.65 -9.92
N GLN A 339 37.47 18.95 -10.21
CA GLN A 339 38.52 19.68 -10.93
C GLN A 339 39.69 19.95 -9.96
N GLN A 340 40.81 19.27 -10.18
CA GLN A 340 42.09 19.67 -9.57
C GLN A 340 42.79 20.68 -10.48
N MET A 341 42.92 21.92 -9.98
CA MET A 341 43.86 22.92 -10.49
C MET A 341 45.29 22.45 -10.22
N THR A 342 46.14 22.47 -11.23
CA THR A 342 47.60 22.40 -11.07
C THR A 342 48.27 23.58 -11.78
N PRO A 343 49.41 24.07 -11.26
CA PRO A 343 49.88 25.42 -11.49
C PRO A 343 50.78 25.58 -12.72
N ASP A 344 50.78 26.83 -13.17
CA ASP A 344 51.62 27.48 -14.14
C ASP A 344 53.12 27.17 -14.01
N ARG A 345 53.75 26.76 -15.12
CA ARG A 345 55.20 26.86 -15.38
C ARG A 345 55.41 27.07 -16.88
N GLY A 346 55.92 28.24 -17.22
CA GLY A 346 56.13 28.68 -18.60
C GLY A 346 57.50 28.35 -19.22
N CYS A 347 57.76 29.16 -20.24
CA CYS A 347 58.96 29.34 -21.10
C CYS A 347 59.11 28.44 -22.34
N PRO A 348 59.79 28.91 -23.42
CA PRO A 348 59.93 30.29 -23.91
C PRO A 348 59.88 30.46 -25.46
N MET A 349 59.72 31.73 -25.86
CA MET A 349 60.26 32.45 -27.04
C MET A 349 60.15 31.85 -28.46
N LYS A 350 59.42 32.59 -29.32
CA LYS A 350 60.03 33.44 -30.35
C LYS A 350 59.28 34.75 -30.48
#